data_AF-A0A959JTN3-F1
#
_entry.id   AF-A0A959JTN3-F1
#
_cell.length_a   1.000
_cell.length_b   1.000
_cell.length_c   1.000
_cell.angle_alpha   90.00
_cell.angle_beta   90.00
_cell.angle_gamma   90.00
#
_symmetry.space_group_name_H-M   'P 1'
#
loop_
_entity.id
_entity.type
_entity.pdbx_description
1 polymer ?
#
loop_
_entity_poly.entity_id
_entity_poly.type
_entity_poly.pdbx_seq_one_letter_code
_entity_poly.pdbx_strand_id
1 'polypeptide(L)' 'MKAGINIFGLKIIKGITTKTNIPSQNLLKKLGLELKGEITLPDDPEELLLFEWKKD' A
#
# COMPACT_ATOMS: atom_id res chain seq x y z
N MET A 1 6.96 8.46 -1.37
CA MET A 1 8.15 7.57 -1.40
C MET A 1 9.43 8.28 -0.98
N LYS A 2 9.96 9.25 -1.75
CA LYS A 2 11.27 9.89 -1.50
C LYS A 2 11.46 10.43 -0.07
N ALA A 3 10.51 11.21 0.46
CA ALA A 3 10.61 11.73 1.83
C ALA A 3 10.64 10.60 2.87
N GLY A 4 9.70 9.66 2.80
CA GLY A 4 9.63 8.50 3.70
C GLY A 4 10.94 7.69 3.73
N ILE A 5 11.53 7.42 2.57
CA ILE A 5 12.75 6.62 2.48
C ILE A 5 13.98 7.44 2.89
N ASN A 6 14.17 8.63 2.32
CA ASN A 6 15.43 9.36 2.41
C ASN A 6 15.54 10.25 3.65
N ILE A 7 14.41 10.80 4.12
CA ILE A 7 14.38 11.71 5.28
C ILE A 7 14.08 10.90 6.54
N PHE A 8 13.06 10.05 6.48
CA PHE A 8 12.59 9.29 7.65
C PHE A 8 13.19 7.89 7.76
N GLY A 9 13.99 7.46 6.78
CA GLY A 9 14.66 6.15 6.83
C GLY A 9 13.71 4.95 6.83
N LEU A 10 12.47 5.11 6.35
CA LEU A 10 11.48 4.03 6.36
C LEU A 10 11.96 2.85 5.51
N LYS A 11 12.00 1.67 6.13
CA LYS A 11 12.35 0.41 5.46
C LYS A 11 11.15 -0.33 4.89
N ILE A 12 9.95 0.00 5.38
CA ILE A 12 8.69 -0.62 4.96
C ILE A 12 7.67 0.50 4.78
N ILE A 13 6.92 0.44 3.69
CA ILE A 13 5.77 1.31 3.42
C ILE A 13 4.60 0.40 3.04
N LYS A 14 3.50 0.52 3.77
CA LYS A 14 2.25 -0.18 3.47
C LYS A 14 1.21 0.81 2.94
N GLY A 15 0.37 0.37 2.03
CA GLY A 15 -0.76 1.12 1.50
C GLY A 15 -1.98 0.23 1.40
N ILE A 16 -3.16 0.78 1.65
CA ILE A 16 -4.44 0.08 1.51
C ILE A 16 -5.33 0.86 0.54
N THR A 17 -6.16 0.13 -0.21
CA THR A 17 -7.14 0.72 -1.11
C THR A 17 -8.29 -0.25 -1.33
N THR A 18 -9.48 0.25 -1.64
CA THR A 18 -10.61 -0.60 -2.02
C THR A 18 -10.35 -1.31 -3.36
N LYS A 19 -11.06 -2.41 -3.60
CA LYS A 19 -10.98 -3.18 -4.86
C LYS A 19 -11.46 -2.38 -6.08
N THR A 20 -12.34 -1.40 -5.87
CA THR A 20 -12.94 -0.56 -6.91
C THR A 20 -12.08 0.66 -7.25
N ASN A 21 -11.16 1.07 -6.38
CA ASN A 21 -10.29 2.22 -6.61
C ASN A 21 -9.06 1.87 -7.48
N ILE A 22 -9.34 1.55 -8.75
CA ILE A 22 -8.35 1.24 -9.79
C ILE A 22 -7.28 2.34 -9.93
N PRO A 23 -7.60 3.65 -9.87
CA PRO A 23 -6.59 4.70 -9.93
C PRO A 23 -5.54 4.58 -8.82
N SER A 24 -5.95 4.38 -7.56
CA SER A 24 -5.03 4.21 -6.43
C SER A 24 -4.21 2.93 -6.56
N GLN A 25 -4.82 1.82 -6.99
CA GLN A 25 -4.08 0.57 -7.22
C GLN A 25 -2.95 0.76 -8.24
N ASN A 26 -3.24 1.47 -9.35
CA ASN A 26 -2.23 1.77 -10.37
C ASN A 26 -1.14 2.71 -9.86
N LEU A 27 -1.49 3.69 -9.03
CA LEU A 27 -0.51 4.57 -8.39
C LEU A 27 0.43 3.79 -7.47
N LEU A 28 -0.10 2.92 -6.59
CA LEU A 28 0.72 2.13 -5.66
C LEU A 28 1.69 1.21 -6.41
N LYS A 29 1.24 0.58 -7.51
CA LYS A 29 2.10 -0.20 -8.41
C LYS A 29 3.21 0.66 -9.04
N LYS A 30 2.87 1.86 -9.56
CA LYS A 30 3.86 2.79 -10.14
C LYS A 30 4.89 3.29 -9.12
N LEU A 31 4.52 3.34 -7.84
CA LEU A 31 5.43 3.69 -6.75
C LEU A 31 6.31 2.51 -6.29
N GLY A 32 6.13 1.32 -6.88
CA GLY A 32 6.93 0.12 -6.60
C GLY A 32 6.39 -0.75 -5.47
N LEU A 33 5.17 -0.52 -4.97
CA LEU A 33 4.56 -1.41 -4.00
C LEU A 33 3.95 -2.62 -4.70
N GLU A 34 4.03 -3.77 -4.03
CA GLU A 34 3.50 -5.04 -4.50
C GLU A 34 2.23 -5.41 -3.74
N LEU A 35 1.25 -6.01 -4.43
CA LEU A 35 0.06 -6.55 -3.78
C LEU A 35 0.46 -7.73 -2.88
N LYS A 36 0.11 -7.66 -1.59
CA LYS A 36 0.38 -8.72 -0.60
C LYS A 36 -0.86 -9.54 -0.27
N GLY A 37 -2.06 -9.02 -0.54
CA GLY A 37 -3.31 -9.76 -0.36
C GLY A 37 -4.47 -8.84 -0.02
N GLU A 38 -5.49 -9.43 0.58
CA GLU A 38 -6.71 -8.76 1.03
C GLU A 38 -6.74 -8.73 2.56
N ILE A 39 -7.23 -7.62 3.13
CA ILE A 39 -7.38 -7.42 4.56
C ILE A 39 -8.74 -6.80 4.88
N THR A 40 -9.19 -6.98 6.11
CA THR A 40 -10.34 -6.28 6.68
C THR A 40 -9.88 -5.40 7.83
N LEU A 41 -10.64 -4.33 8.10
CA LEU A 41 -10.45 -3.51 9.29
C LEU A 41 -11.49 -3.89 10.34
N PRO A 42 -11.19 -3.75 11.64
CA PRO A 42 -12.22 -3.81 12.66
C PRO A 42 -13.31 -2.79 12.35
N ASP A 43 -14.57 -3.21 12.44
CA ASP A 43 -15.76 -2.37 12.27
C ASP A 43 -16.02 -1.82 10.85
N ASP A 44 -15.24 -2.24 9.85
CA ASP A 44 -15.51 -1.96 8.43
C ASP A 44 -15.74 -3.27 7.67
N PRO A 45 -16.94 -3.51 7.11
CA PRO A 45 -17.23 -4.72 6.35
C PRO A 45 -16.56 -4.75 4.97
N GLU A 46 -15.97 -3.65 4.50
CA GLU A 46 -15.31 -3.60 3.20
C GLU A 46 -13.95 -4.31 3.22
N GLU A 47 -13.72 -5.18 2.23
CA GLU A 47 -12.44 -5.84 2.02
C GLU A 47 -11.49 -4.94 1.20
N LEU A 48 -10.28 -4.75 1.73
CA LEU A 48 -9.28 -3.86 1.17
C LEU A 48 -8.10 -4.64 0.59
N LEU A 49 -7.46 -4.09 -0.43
CA LEU A 49 -6.20 -4.59 -0.97
C LEU A 49 -5.04 -4.01 -0.18
N LEU A 50 -4.14 -4.86 0.30
CA LEU A 50 -2.90 -4.48 0.97
C LEU A 50 -1.72 -4.50 -0.01
N PHE A 51 -1.03 -3.37 -0.11
CA PHE A 51 0.21 -3.21 -0.86
C PHE A 51 1.39 -2.95 0.08
N GLU A 52 2.57 -3.44 -0.28
CA GLU A 52 3.80 -3.22 0.48
C GLU A 52 4.99 -2.95 -0.43
N TRP A 53 5.81 -1.96 -0.04
CA TRP A 53 7.19 -1.80 -0.50
C TRP A 53 8.12 -2.03 0.69
N LYS A 54 9.19 -2.78 0.45
CA LYS A 54 10.21 -3.08 1.46
C LYS A 54 11.59 -2.85 0.87
N LYS A 55 12.46 -2.20 1.65
CA LYS A 55 13.88 -2.07 1.34
C LYS A 55 14.57 -3.38 1.68
N ASP A 56 15.29 -3.94 0.71
CA ASP A 56 16.15 -5.13 0.88
C ASP A 56 17.22 -4.92 1.97
#